data_AF-A0A8S3ZWL7-F1
#
_entry.id   AF-A0A8S3ZWL7-F1
#
_cell.length_a   1.000
_cell.length_b   1.000
_cell.length_c   1.000
_cell.angle_alpha   90.00
_cell.angle_beta   90.00
_cell.angle_gamma   90.00
#
_symmetry.space_group_name_H-M   'P 1'
#
loop_
_entity.id
_entity.type
_entity.pdbx_description
1 polymer ?
#
loop_
_entity_poly.entity_id
_entity_poly.type
_entity_poly.pdbx_seq_one_letter_code
_entity_poly.pdbx_strand_id
1 'polypeptide(L)'
;YNCIVCMEAKLEMVSGSCQHRLCSCCLYLDNGCLKPDMHKCPVCGKYLAFPQKRPTIPEDLIEMQRYLGVKECPNKDRGCKFQMWDWELDDHCSMCQFGKPPTPYVRRCRKLSPMSKLGVTYETRSKRRSTEGNKPQQSTGTRRSSRYLRS
;
A
#
# COMPACT_ATOMS: atom_id res chain seq x y z
N TYR A 1 -10.69 -10.92 -7.75
CA TYR A 1 -11.94 -10.56 -7.07
C TYR A 1 -11.96 -9.07 -6.73
N ASN A 2 -11.67 -8.24 -7.73
CA ASN A 2 -11.69 -6.79 -7.54
C ASN A 2 -13.09 -6.29 -7.83
N CYS A 3 -13.64 -5.51 -6.93
CA CYS A 3 -14.87 -4.81 -7.19
C CYS A 3 -14.56 -3.58 -8.05
N ILE A 4 -15.23 -3.43 -9.18
CA ILE A 4 -15.02 -2.28 -10.08
C ILE A 4 -15.42 -0.94 -9.45
N VAL A 5 -16.24 -0.95 -8.40
CA VAL A 5 -16.77 0.28 -7.76
C VAL A 5 -15.75 0.84 -6.77
N CYS A 6 -15.23 0.02 -5.87
CA CYS A 6 -14.25 0.45 -4.87
C CYS A 6 -12.80 0.15 -5.27
N MET A 7 -12.58 -0.55 -6.38
CA MET A 7 -11.27 -0.98 -6.90
C MET A 7 -10.44 -1.84 -5.94
N GLU A 8 -11.08 -2.46 -4.95
CA GLU A 8 -10.41 -3.29 -3.94
C GLU A 8 -10.77 -4.76 -4.11
N ALA A 9 -9.86 -5.63 -3.67
CA ALA A 9 -10.15 -7.04 -3.47
C ALA A 9 -11.15 -7.22 -2.33
N LYS A 10 -12.18 -8.03 -2.55
CA LYS A 10 -13.21 -8.30 -1.54
C LYS A 10 -13.54 -9.79 -1.52
N LEU A 11 -13.84 -10.31 -0.33
CA LEU A 11 -14.26 -11.69 -0.08
C LEU A 11 -15.76 -11.91 -0.36
N GLU A 12 -16.58 -10.92 -0.03
CA GLU A 12 -18.02 -10.98 -0.23
C GLU A 12 -18.40 -10.37 -1.58
N MET A 13 -18.31 -11.18 -2.63
CA MET A 13 -18.67 -10.77 -3.99
C MET A 13 -20.03 -11.35 -4.38
N VAL A 14 -20.90 -10.51 -4.94
CA VAL A 14 -22.22 -10.89 -5.44
C VAL A 14 -22.20 -10.86 -6.97
N SER A 15 -22.59 -11.98 -7.57
CA SER A 15 -22.75 -12.11 -9.01
C SER A 15 -24.13 -11.64 -9.44
N GLY A 16 -24.18 -10.80 -10.47
CA GLY A 16 -25.43 -10.43 -11.13
C GLY A 16 -25.86 -11.46 -12.18
N SER A 17 -27.10 -11.37 -12.66
CA SER A 17 -27.62 -12.12 -13.81
C SER A 17 -26.92 -11.80 -15.13
N CYS A 18 -26.08 -10.76 -15.14
CA CYS A 18 -25.18 -10.40 -16.23
C CYS A 18 -23.77 -10.95 -16.07
N GLN A 19 -23.53 -11.85 -15.10
CA GLN A 19 -22.23 -12.47 -14.78
C GLN A 19 -21.14 -11.50 -14.28
N HIS A 20 -21.41 -10.20 -14.20
CA HIS A 20 -20.53 -9.25 -13.52
C HIS A 20 -20.63 -9.40 -12.00
N ARG A 21 -19.51 -9.16 -11.30
CA ARG A 21 -19.36 -9.34 -9.85
C ARG A 21 -19.00 -8.03 -9.17
N LEU A 22 -19.68 -7.72 -8.07
CA LEU A 22 -19.43 -6.53 -7.24
C LEU A 22 -19.44 -6.88 -5.75
N CYS A 23 -18.80 -6.06 -4.93
CA CYS A 23 -18.72 -6.30 -3.49
C CYS A 23 -20.08 -6.08 -2.80
N SER A 24 -20.36 -6.87 -1.76
CA SER A 24 -21.59 -6.77 -0.95
C SER A 24 -21.76 -5.37 -0.36
N CYS A 25 -20.68 -4.78 0.18
CA CYS A 25 -20.67 -3.43 0.74
C CYS A 25 -20.95 -2.32 -0.30
N CYS A 26 -20.58 -2.59 -1.55
CA CYS A 26 -20.72 -1.67 -2.67
C CYS A 26 -22.15 -1.67 -3.17
N LEU A 27 -22.76 -2.86 -3.25
CA LEU A 27 -24.11 -3.08 -3.76
C LEU A 27 -25.23 -2.76 -2.77
N TYR A 28 -25.03 -3.08 -1.49
CA TYR A 28 -26.11 -3.09 -0.51
C TYR A 28 -25.89 -2.05 0.59
N LEU A 29 -27.00 -1.50 1.08
CA LEU A 29 -27.04 -0.75 2.34
C LEU A 29 -26.85 -1.69 3.54
N ASP A 30 -26.68 -1.11 4.72
CA ASP A 30 -26.52 -1.87 5.97
C ASP A 30 -27.77 -2.69 6.33
N ASN A 31 -28.95 -2.24 5.90
CA ASN A 31 -30.21 -2.99 6.04
C ASN A 31 -30.37 -4.14 5.03
N GLY A 32 -29.34 -4.40 4.20
CA GLY A 32 -29.33 -5.46 3.20
C GLY A 32 -30.17 -5.19 1.95
N CYS A 33 -30.75 -3.99 1.80
CA CYS A 33 -31.41 -3.57 0.56
C CYS A 33 -30.39 -3.13 -0.49
N LEU A 34 -30.67 -3.42 -1.75
CA LEU A 34 -29.89 -2.90 -2.88
C LEU A 34 -29.89 -1.37 -2.85
N LYS A 35 -28.73 -0.75 -3.07
CA LYS A 35 -28.64 0.71 -3.13
C LYS A 35 -29.41 1.26 -4.34
N PRO A 36 -30.06 2.43 -4.23
CA PRO A 36 -30.87 3.00 -5.32
C PRO A 36 -30.08 3.28 -6.61
N ASP A 37 -28.79 3.60 -6.50
CA ASP A 37 -27.89 3.83 -7.64
C ASP A 37 -27.47 2.52 -8.33
N MET A 38 -27.69 1.36 -7.70
CA MET A 38 -27.27 0.03 -8.18
C MET A 38 -28.38 -0.75 -8.89
N HIS A 39 -29.48 -0.10 -9.29
CA HIS A 39 -30.53 -0.74 -10.10
C HIS A 39 -30.09 -1.13 -11.51
N LYS A 40 -29.00 -0.53 -12.02
CA LYS A 40 -28.35 -0.91 -13.28
C LYS A 40 -26.95 -1.42 -12.99
N CYS A 41 -26.50 -2.41 -13.75
CA CYS A 41 -25.12 -2.85 -13.67
C CYS A 41 -24.17 -1.72 -14.11
N PRO A 42 -23.18 -1.32 -13.29
CA PRO A 42 -22.23 -0.27 -13.66
C PRO A 42 -21.28 -0.68 -14.78
N VAL A 43 -21.19 -1.98 -15.11
CA VAL A 43 -20.32 -2.48 -16.18
C VAL A 43 -21.02 -2.55 -17.53
N CYS A 44 -22.26 -3.06 -17.57
CA CYS A 44 -22.98 -3.32 -18.83
C CYS A 44 -24.34 -2.60 -18.95
N GLY A 45 -24.74 -1.82 -17.95
CA GLY A 45 -26.00 -1.08 -17.95
C GLY A 45 -27.27 -1.92 -17.76
N LYS A 46 -27.17 -3.27 -17.70
CA LYS A 46 -28.34 -4.16 -17.56
C LYS A 46 -29.14 -3.81 -16.30
N TYR A 47 -30.44 -3.57 -16.49
CA TYR A 47 -31.39 -3.26 -15.41
C TYR A 47 -31.72 -4.51 -14.58
N LEU A 48 -31.90 -4.34 -13.28
CA LEU A 48 -32.16 -5.41 -12.30
C LEU A 48 -31.18 -6.58 -12.41
N ALA A 49 -29.91 -6.25 -12.66
CA ALA A 49 -28.85 -7.24 -12.77
C ALA A 49 -28.55 -7.93 -11.43
N PHE A 50 -28.73 -7.24 -10.31
CA PHE A 50 -28.39 -7.73 -8.98
C PHE A 50 -29.64 -8.01 -8.13
N PRO A 51 -29.56 -8.95 -7.17
CA PRO A 51 -30.66 -9.24 -6.25
C PRO A 51 -31.06 -8.01 -5.42
N GLN A 52 -32.37 -7.79 -5.20
CA GLN A 52 -32.88 -6.64 -4.44
C GLN A 52 -32.57 -6.71 -2.93
N LYS A 53 -32.38 -7.93 -2.42
CA LYS A 53 -31.93 -8.21 -1.05
C LYS A 53 -30.57 -8.88 -1.10
N ARG A 54 -29.71 -8.55 -0.13
CA ARG A 54 -28.37 -9.15 -0.02
C ARG A 54 -28.52 -10.67 0.09
N PRO A 55 -28.00 -11.44 -0.87
CA PRO A 55 -28.02 -12.89 -0.78
C PRO A 55 -27.03 -13.35 0.28
N THR A 56 -27.29 -14.52 0.88
CA THR A 56 -26.27 -15.24 1.63
C THR A 56 -25.22 -15.75 0.64
N ILE A 57 -23.95 -15.37 0.86
CA ILE A 57 -22.84 -15.85 0.03
C ILE A 57 -22.33 -17.16 0.66
N PRO A 58 -22.29 -18.27 -0.09
CA PRO A 58 -21.75 -19.52 0.42
C PRO A 58 -20.32 -19.39 0.92
N GLU A 59 -20.02 -19.98 2.07
CA GLU A 59 -18.68 -19.96 2.68
C GLU A 59 -17.61 -20.56 1.76
N ASP A 60 -17.94 -21.58 0.97
CA ASP A 60 -17.03 -22.18 0.00
C ASP A 60 -16.51 -21.18 -1.03
N LEU A 61 -17.36 -20.22 -1.45
CA LEU A 61 -16.94 -19.16 -2.37
C LEU A 61 -16.02 -18.16 -1.68
N ILE A 62 -16.22 -17.90 -0.39
CA ILE A 62 -15.35 -17.05 0.41
C ILE A 62 -14.00 -17.73 0.60
N GLU A 63 -13.99 -19.02 0.90
CA GLU A 63 -12.77 -19.80 1.10
C GLU A 63 -11.96 -19.93 -0.20
N MET A 64 -12.63 -20.14 -1.33
CA MET A 64 -12.00 -20.11 -2.65
C MET A 64 -11.30 -18.76 -2.91
N GLN A 65 -11.91 -17.65 -2.51
CA GLN A 65 -11.30 -16.32 -2.66
C GLN A 65 -10.08 -16.14 -1.77
N ARG A 66 -10.13 -16.66 -0.54
CA ARG A 66 -8.96 -16.67 0.37
C ARG A 66 -7.81 -17.49 -0.16
N TYR A 67 -8.11 -18.63 -0.78
CA TYR A 67 -7.14 -19.49 -1.42
C TYR A 67 -6.48 -18.80 -2.63
N LEU A 68 -7.25 -18.03 -3.40
CA LEU A 68 -6.75 -17.27 -4.54
C LEU A 68 -5.96 -16.01 -4.16
N GLY A 69 -5.79 -15.73 -2.86
CA GLY A 69 -4.91 -14.67 -2.37
C GLY A 69 -5.62 -13.46 -1.77
N VAL A 70 -6.95 -13.43 -1.68
CA VAL A 70 -7.64 -12.32 -0.98
C VAL A 70 -7.50 -12.50 0.53
N LYS A 71 -6.96 -11.51 1.23
CA LYS A 71 -6.74 -11.53 2.68
C LYS A 71 -7.49 -10.42 3.39
N GLU A 72 -7.86 -10.68 4.64
CA GLU A 72 -8.31 -9.65 5.57
C GLU A 72 -7.10 -9.09 6.33
N CYS A 73 -7.18 -7.83 6.76
CA CYS A 73 -6.16 -7.25 7.63
C CYS A 73 -5.99 -8.09 8.92
N PRO A 74 -4.75 -8.40 9.36
CA PRO A 74 -4.52 -9.11 10.62
C PRO A 74 -4.98 -8.30 11.85
N ASN A 75 -5.15 -6.98 11.72
CA ASN A 75 -5.66 -6.11 12.77
C ASN A 75 -7.19 -5.98 12.74
N LYS A 76 -7.93 -6.97 12.20
CA LYS A 76 -9.40 -6.91 12.13
C LYS A 76 -10.07 -6.83 13.50
N ASP A 77 -9.50 -7.53 14.49
CA ASP A 77 -10.01 -7.53 15.87
C ASP A 77 -9.85 -6.16 16.55
N ARG A 78 -8.98 -5.30 16.00
CA ARG A 78 -8.78 -3.92 16.46
C ARG A 78 -9.63 -2.91 15.69
N GLY A 79 -10.42 -3.35 14.71
CA GLY A 79 -11.33 -2.53 13.93
C GLY A 79 -10.96 -2.35 12.45
N CYS A 80 -9.86 -2.92 11.96
CA CYS A 80 -9.50 -2.81 10.55
C CYS A 80 -10.36 -3.74 9.68
N LYS A 81 -11.27 -3.19 8.88
CA LYS A 81 -12.12 -3.97 7.97
C LYS A 81 -11.55 -4.08 6.54
N PHE A 82 -10.27 -3.75 6.37
CA PHE A 82 -9.66 -3.72 5.05
C PHE A 82 -9.43 -5.15 4.53
N GLN A 83 -9.76 -5.37 3.27
CA GLN A 83 -9.54 -6.61 2.53
C GLN A 83 -8.71 -6.24 1.31
N MET A 84 -7.70 -7.05 1.01
CA MET A 84 -6.68 -6.74 0.01
C MET A 84 -6.14 -8.04 -0.61
N TRP A 85 -5.36 -7.92 -1.67
CA TRP A 85 -4.56 -9.07 -2.13
C TRP A 85 -3.41 -9.36 -1.16
N ASP A 86 -2.95 -10.60 -1.14
CA ASP A 86 -1.82 -11.03 -0.33
C ASP A 86 -0.55 -10.23 -0.62
N TRP A 87 -0.28 -9.89 -1.89
CA TRP A 87 0.85 -9.05 -2.27
C TRP A 87 0.72 -7.58 -1.83
N GLU A 88 -0.48 -7.12 -1.44
CA GLU A 88 -0.72 -5.76 -0.90
C GLU A 88 -0.66 -5.73 0.64
N LEU A 89 -0.55 -6.90 1.28
CA LEU A 89 -0.70 -7.05 2.71
C LEU A 89 0.41 -6.35 3.51
N ASP A 90 1.66 -6.49 3.08
CA ASP A 90 2.82 -5.90 3.76
C ASP A 90 2.77 -4.37 3.71
N ASP A 91 2.44 -3.82 2.53
CA ASP A 91 2.27 -2.39 2.31
C ASP A 91 1.15 -1.83 3.20
N HIS A 92 -0.01 -2.50 3.22
CA HIS A 92 -1.11 -2.13 4.12
C HIS A 92 -0.68 -2.17 5.58
N CYS A 93 -0.01 -3.25 6.03
CA CYS A 93 0.40 -3.41 7.42
C CYS A 93 1.37 -2.32 7.88
N SER A 94 2.22 -1.81 6.98
CA SER A 94 3.15 -0.72 7.28
C SER A 94 2.46 0.63 7.57
N MET A 95 1.26 0.83 7.02
CA MET A 95 0.47 2.07 7.14
C MET A 95 -0.84 1.89 7.90
N CYS A 96 -1.12 0.69 8.41
CA CYS A 96 -2.39 0.37 9.05
C CYS A 96 -2.55 1.19 10.34
N GLN A 97 -3.58 2.03 10.40
CA GLN A 97 -3.88 2.85 11.58
C GLN A 97 -4.19 2.02 12.84
N PHE A 98 -4.55 0.74 12.67
CA PHE A 98 -4.81 -0.21 13.75
C PHE A 98 -3.60 -1.12 14.06
N GLY A 99 -2.49 -0.93 13.34
CA GLY A 99 -1.21 -1.57 13.59
C GLY A 99 -0.62 -1.14 14.93
N LYS A 100 0.41 -1.86 15.41
CA LYS A 100 1.12 -1.48 16.64
C LYS A 100 1.57 -0.01 16.53
N PRO A 101 1.52 0.78 17.63
CA PRO A 101 2.08 2.12 17.60
C PRO A 101 3.52 2.05 17.12
N PRO A 102 4.01 3.05 16.35
CA PRO A 102 5.41 3.09 15.95
C PRO A 102 6.23 2.92 17.22
N THR A 103 7.04 1.86 17.26
CA THR A 103 7.95 1.61 18.37
C THR A 103 8.69 2.92 18.62
N PRO A 104 8.70 3.46 19.86
CA PRO A 104 9.47 4.66 20.13
C PRO A 104 10.89 4.34 19.66
N TYR A 105 11.36 5.12 18.68
CA TYR A 105 12.68 4.97 18.09
C TYR A 105 13.64 4.82 19.27
N VAL A 106 14.12 3.61 19.52
CA VAL A 106 15.05 3.36 20.62
C VAL A 106 16.27 4.16 20.21
N ARG A 107 16.39 5.38 20.75
CA ARG A 107 17.64 6.12 20.71
C ARG A 107 18.60 5.15 21.35
N ARG A 108 19.45 4.50 20.53
CA ARG A 108 20.60 3.77 21.04
C ARG A 108 21.38 4.81 21.82
N CYS A 109 21.17 4.82 23.13
CA CYS A 109 22.02 5.51 24.05
C CYS A 109 23.37 4.83 23.83
N ARG A 110 24.25 5.46 23.05
CA ARG A 110 25.63 5.02 22.92
C ARG A 110 26.14 4.97 24.35
N LYS A 111 26.25 3.77 24.92
CA LYS A 111 27.02 3.55 26.13
C LYS A 111 28.42 4.04 25.78
N LEU A 112 28.76 5.26 26.18
CA LEU A 112 30.13 5.72 26.21
C LEU A 112 30.81 4.83 27.24
N SER A 113 31.63 3.91 26.77
CA SER A 113 32.53 3.14 27.62
C SER A 113 33.39 4.11 28.44
N PRO A 114 33.60 3.89 29.74
CA PRO A 114 34.54 4.70 30.50
C PRO A 114 35.95 4.26 30.10
N MET A 115 36.63 5.05 29.26
CA MET A 115 38.06 4.86 29.04
C MET A 115 38.83 5.42 30.23
N SER A 116 39.54 4.51 30.86
CA SER A 116 40.51 4.69 31.92
C SER A 116 41.57 5.74 31.57
N LYS A 117 41.92 6.50 32.62
CA LYS A 117 43.08 7.39 32.71
C LYS A 117 44.36 6.62 32.35
N LEU A 118 45.17 7.17 31.45
CA LEU A 118 46.62 7.01 31.45
C LEU A 118 47.21 8.22 30.71
N GLY A 119 47.78 9.13 31.47
CA GLY A 119 48.60 10.21 30.93
C GLY A 119 50.02 9.71 30.72
N VAL A 120 50.63 10.09 29.59
CA VAL A 120 52.08 10.26 29.45
C VAL A 120 52.31 11.36 28.43
N THR A 121 53.11 12.35 28.82
CA THR A 121 53.61 13.49 28.05
C THR A 121 54.83 13.13 27.21
N TYR A 122 54.95 13.65 25.99
CA TYR A 122 56.21 14.24 25.49
C TYR A 122 55.98 15.12 24.26
N GLU A 123 56.74 16.23 24.25
CA GLU A 123 57.05 17.20 23.20
C GLU A 123 57.68 16.52 21.95
N THR A 124 57.87 17.06 20.74
CA THR A 124 57.96 18.41 20.17
C THR A 124 57.92 18.32 18.62
N ARG A 125 57.37 19.36 17.97
CA ARG A 125 57.86 20.11 16.79
C ARG A 125 58.14 19.47 15.40
N SER A 126 57.77 20.27 14.38
CA SER A 126 58.23 20.35 12.97
C SER A 126 57.45 19.47 11.97
N LYS A 127 57.06 19.90 10.75
CA LYS A 127 57.35 21.09 9.94
C LYS A 127 56.29 21.16 8.81
N ARG A 128 56.07 22.37 8.30
CA ARG A 128 55.12 22.77 7.23
C ARG A 128 55.35 22.04 5.89
N ARG A 129 54.29 21.81 5.10
CA ARG A 129 54.24 22.23 3.69
C ARG A 129 52.82 22.33 3.12
N SER A 130 52.54 23.49 2.55
CA SER A 130 51.38 23.89 1.75
C SER A 130 51.52 23.41 0.30
N THR A 131 50.38 23.26 -0.40
CA THR A 131 50.07 23.66 -1.80
C THR A 131 48.65 23.13 -2.11
N GLU A 132 47.63 23.97 -2.31
CA GLU A 132 47.14 24.48 -3.62
C GLU A 132 46.67 23.34 -4.55
N GLY A 133 45.49 23.34 -5.19
CA GLY A 133 44.42 24.32 -5.32
C GLY A 133 43.33 23.81 -6.30
N ASN A 134 42.29 24.64 -6.43
CA ASN A 134 41.31 24.76 -7.52
C ASN A 134 40.13 23.77 -7.68
N LYS A 135 38.94 24.36 -7.44
CA LYS A 135 37.60 24.04 -7.99
C LYS A 135 37.52 24.47 -9.50
N PRO A 136 36.32 24.67 -10.08
CA PRO A 136 35.42 23.70 -10.73
C PRO A 136 35.21 24.06 -12.24
N GLN A 137 34.53 23.24 -13.04
CA GLN A 137 33.98 23.75 -14.31
C GLN A 137 32.69 23.03 -14.74
N GLN A 138 31.61 23.82 -14.78
CA GLN A 138 30.42 23.62 -15.60
C GLN A 138 30.70 24.09 -17.03
N SER A 139 30.05 23.50 -18.04
CA SER A 139 29.48 24.15 -19.25
C SER A 139 29.01 23.06 -20.22
N THR A 140 27.71 22.91 -20.47
CA THR A 140 26.87 23.52 -21.54
C THR A 140 27.13 22.99 -22.96
N GLY A 141 26.03 22.67 -23.68
CA GLY A 141 26.05 22.27 -25.09
C GLY A 141 24.85 21.38 -25.48
N THR A 142 23.60 21.86 -25.38
CA THR A 142 22.73 22.36 -26.47
C THR A 142 22.63 21.53 -27.79
N ARG A 143 21.36 21.26 -28.15
CA ARG A 143 20.68 21.31 -29.48
C ARG A 143 20.36 20.01 -30.26
N ARG A 144 19.03 19.90 -30.51
CA ARG A 144 18.32 19.58 -31.77
C ARG A 144 18.43 18.13 -32.28
N SER A 145 17.47 17.53 -33.00
CA SER A 145 16.07 17.80 -33.39
C SER A 145 15.63 16.55 -34.20
N SER A 146 14.33 16.46 -34.49
CA SER A 146 13.71 15.71 -35.59
C SER A 146 13.34 14.24 -35.30
N ARG A 147 12.06 13.94 -35.09
CA ARG A 147 11.02 13.63 -36.12
C ARG A 147 11.43 12.44 -36.99
N TYR A 148 10.77 11.30 -36.79
CA TYR A 148 10.23 10.47 -37.88
C TYR A 148 8.86 9.90 -37.49
N LEU A 149 7.92 10.16 -38.41
CA LEU A 149 6.56 9.66 -38.53
C LEU A 149 6.58 8.47 -39.52
N ARG A 150 5.52 7.64 -39.47
CA ARG A 150 5.12 6.56 -40.39
C ARG A 150 5.74 5.19 -40.09
N SER A 151 5.01 4.08 -40.16
CA SER A 151 3.77 3.80 -40.93
C SER A 151 2.75 3.02 -40.12
#